data_AF-A0A653I652-F1
#
_entry.id   AF-A0A653I652-F1
#
_cell.length_a   1.000
_cell.length_b   1.000
_cell.length_c   1.000
_cell.angle_alpha   90.00
_cell.angle_beta   90.00
_cell.angle_gamma   90.00
#
_symmetry.space_group_name_H-M   'P 1'
#
loop_
_entity.id
_entity.type
_entity.pdbx_description
1 polymer ?
#
loop_
_entity_poly.entity_id
_entity_poly.type
_entity_poly.pdbx_seq_one_letter_code
_entity_poly.pdbx_strand_id
1 'polypeptide(L)' 'MAKANPEKLNWKVSIVDLMKLLGLDSSLAARKELAAELGCPAEKMGDSAQMNMWLHKTVLQKLADNGGNIPADLLD' A
#
# COMPACT_ATOMS: atom_id res chain seq x y z
N MET A 1 -18.78 -3.68 -9.83
CA MET A 1 -18.17 -2.52 -10.50
C MET A 1 -17.45 -1.70 -9.45
N ALA A 2 -16.12 -1.63 -9.49
CA ALA A 2 -15.37 -0.76 -8.59
C ALA A 2 -15.89 0.67 -8.78
N LYS A 3 -16.43 1.29 -7.73
CA LYS A 3 -16.80 2.70 -7.75
C LYS A 3 -15.55 3.47 -8.15
N ALA A 4 -15.51 4.00 -9.36
CA ALA A 4 -14.43 4.82 -9.83
C ALA A 4 -14.36 6.04 -8.89
N ASN A 5 -13.39 6.04 -7.99
CA ASN A 5 -13.07 7.22 -7.21
C ASN A 5 -12.85 8.37 -8.21
N PRO A 6 -13.62 9.47 -8.15
CA PRO A 6 -13.46 10.59 -9.08
C PRO A 6 -12.12 11.30 -8.89
N GLU A 7 -11.41 10.99 -7.82
CA GLU A 7 -10.06 11.48 -7.55
C GLU A 7 -9.02 10.73 -8.39
N LYS A 8 -8.12 11.47 -9.03
CA LYS A 8 -6.90 10.90 -9.63
C LYS A 8 -5.99 10.37 -8.51
N LEU A 9 -6.22 9.13 -8.11
CA LEU A 9 -5.42 8.43 -7.10
C LEU A 9 -4.04 8.08 -7.66
N ASN A 10 -2.98 8.54 -7.01
CA ASN A 10 -1.61 8.24 -7.41
C ASN A 10 -1.09 6.96 -6.73
N TRP A 11 -1.88 5.88 -6.82
CA TRP A 11 -1.66 4.60 -6.15
C TRP A 11 -0.33 3.92 -6.49
N LYS A 12 0.29 4.31 -7.62
CA LYS A 12 1.60 3.81 -8.05
C LYS A 12 2.76 4.26 -7.17
N VAL A 13 2.60 5.34 -6.42
CA VAL A 13 3.65 5.92 -5.55
C VAL A 13 3.18 6.15 -4.12
N SER A 14 1.87 6.20 -3.89
CA SER A 14 1.27 6.55 -2.61
C SER A 14 0.51 5.36 -2.04
N ILE A 15 0.95 4.88 -0.88
CA ILE A 15 0.23 3.85 -0.11
C ILE A 15 -1.18 4.32 0.27
N VAL A 16 -1.36 5.61 0.56
CA VAL A 16 -2.66 6.18 0.94
C VAL A 16 -3.65 6.02 -0.21
N ASP A 17 -3.23 6.39 -1.42
CA ASP A 17 -4.05 6.27 -2.62
C ASP A 17 -4.30 4.82 -3.01
N LEU A 18 -3.31 3.94 -2.82
CA LEU A 18 -3.47 2.50 -3.01
C LEU A 18 -4.51 1.92 -2.04
N MET A 19 -4.47 2.29 -0.75
CA MET A 19 -5.46 1.84 0.23
C MET A 19 -6.86 2.37 -0.11
N LYS A 20 -6.99 3.64 -0.51
CA LYS A 20 -8.26 4.20 -0.99
C LYS A 20 -8.81 3.46 -2.21
N LEU A 21 -7.94 3.07 -3.15
CA LEU A 21 -8.32 2.29 -4.33
C LEU A 21 -8.86 0.91 -3.94
N LEU A 22 -8.27 0.28 -2.93
CA LEU A 22 -8.71 -1.00 -2.37
C LEU A 22 -9.94 -0.86 -1.44
N GLY A 23 -10.40 0.36 -1.17
CA GLY A 23 -11.50 0.62 -0.24
C GLY A 23 -11.13 0.42 1.24
N LEU A 24 -9.83 0.49 1.57
CA LEU A 24 -9.29 0.36 2.91
C LEU A 24 -9.15 1.73 3.59
N ASP A 25 -9.16 1.73 4.92
CA ASP A 25 -8.87 2.93 5.71
C ASP A 25 -7.41 3.36 5.48
N SER A 26 -7.19 4.61 5.08
CA SER A 26 -5.86 5.12 4.72
C SER A 26 -5.22 5.95 5.84
N SER A 27 -5.79 5.93 7.04
CA SER A 27 -5.28 6.63 8.20
C SER A 27 -3.92 6.08 8.63
N LEU A 28 -3.18 6.88 9.40
CA LEU A 28 -1.87 6.46 9.90
C LEU A 28 -1.96 5.21 10.79
N ALA A 29 -3.04 5.08 11.58
CA ALA A 29 -3.28 3.92 12.42
C ALA A 29 -3.43 2.63 11.59
N ALA A 30 -4.36 2.63 10.62
CA ALA A 30 -4.57 1.50 9.72
C ALA A 30 -3.30 1.11 8.93
N ARG A 31 -2.49 2.09 8.51
CA ARG A 31 -1.19 1.82 7.88
C ARG A 31 -0.21 1.12 8.82
N LYS A 32 -0.12 1.57 10.08
CA LYS A 32 0.73 0.94 11.09
C LYS A 32 0.28 -0.47 11.43
N GLU A 33 -1.03 -0.67 11.57
CA GLU A 33 -1.63 -1.98 11.82
C GLU A 33 -1.35 -2.93 10.65
N LEU A 34 -1.61 -2.49 9.42
CA LEU A 34 -1.32 -3.29 8.23
C LEU A 34 0.19 -3.58 8.11
N ALA A 35 1.05 -2.59 8.37
CA ALA A 35 2.48 -2.82 8.39
C ALA A 35 2.88 -3.85 9.46
N ALA A 36 2.28 -3.81 10.65
CA ALA A 36 2.52 -4.80 11.72
C ALA A 36 2.09 -6.21 11.29
N GLU A 37 0.88 -6.33 10.75
CA GLU A 37 0.29 -7.58 10.27
C GLU A 37 1.12 -8.21 9.14
N LEU A 38 1.73 -7.38 8.30
CA LEU A 38 2.59 -7.80 7.21
C LEU A 38 4.04 -8.10 7.64
N GLY A 39 4.39 -7.87 8.92
CA GLY A 39 5.72 -8.10 9.46
C GLY A 39 6.74 -7.01 9.09
N CYS A 40 6.30 -5.75 9.03
CA CYS A 40 7.18 -4.61 8.78
C CYS A 40 8.29 -4.57 9.85
N PRO A 41 9.57 -4.48 9.44
CA PRO A 41 10.67 -4.50 10.38
C PRO A 41 10.66 -3.24 11.27
N ALA A 42 11.07 -3.41 12.53
CA ALA A 42 11.03 -2.35 13.55
C ALA A 42 11.86 -1.10 13.14
N GLU A 43 12.95 -1.31 12.41
CA GLU A 43 13.78 -0.26 11.79
C GLU A 43 12.97 0.68 10.87
N LYS A 44 12.01 0.14 10.12
CA LYS A 44 11.16 0.93 9.20
C LYS A 44 9.92 1.47 9.89
N MET A 45 9.42 0.79 10.93
CA MET A 45 8.31 1.28 11.76
C MET A 45 8.60 2.61 12.48
N GLY A 46 9.87 2.87 12.79
CA GLY A 46 10.30 4.11 13.44
C GLY A 46 10.17 5.36 12.56
N ASP A 47 10.15 5.21 11.24
CA ASP A 47 10.07 6.31 10.29
C ASP A 47 8.87 6.15 9.34
N SER A 48 7.93 7.09 9.40
CA SER A 48 6.67 7.00 8.64
C SER A 48 6.89 6.98 7.14
N ALA A 49 7.94 7.61 6.62
CA ALA A 49 8.25 7.59 5.19
C ALA A 49 8.77 6.21 4.76
N GLN A 50 9.75 5.66 5.48
CA GLN A 50 10.27 4.31 5.23
C GLN A 50 9.19 3.24 5.40
N MET A 51 8.36 3.35 6.45
CA MET A 51 7.20 2.46 6.66
C MET A 51 6.25 2.51 5.47
N ASN A 52 5.88 3.71 5.01
CA ASN A 52 4.94 3.86 3.89
C ASN A 52 5.51 3.29 2.59
N MET A 53 6.79 3.52 2.31
CA MET A 53 7.45 2.99 1.10
C MET A 53 7.53 1.46 1.15
N TRP A 54 7.88 0.89 2.30
CA TRP A 54 7.89 -0.56 2.48
C TRP A 54 6.48 -1.14 2.34
N LEU A 55 5.50 -0.56 3.03
CA LEU A 55 4.11 -1.00 3.02
C LEU A 55 3.52 -0.94 1.60
N HIS A 56 3.82 0.12 0.84
CA HIS A 56 3.42 0.26 -0.56
C HIS A 56 3.93 -0.91 -1.41
N LYS A 57 5.24 -1.19 -1.36
CA LYS A 57 5.83 -2.33 -2.10
C LYS A 57 5.24 -3.67 -1.66
N THR A 58 5.12 -3.91 -0.35
CA THR A 58 4.61 -5.19 0.18
C THR A 58 3.15 -5.42 -0.21
N VAL A 59 2.30 -4.38 -0.18
CA VAL A 59 0.90 -4.50 -0.63
C VAL A 59 0.84 -4.79 -2.13
N LEU A 60 1.64 -4.11 -2.95
CA LEU A 60 1.71 -4.41 -4.40
C LEU A 60 2.18 -5.84 -4.68
N GLN A 61 3.21 -6.32 -3.98
CA GLN A 61 3.67 -7.70 -4.10
C GLN A 61 2.59 -8.70 -3.71
N LYS A 62 1.89 -8.48 -2.59
CA LYS A 62 0.77 -9.34 -2.19
C LYS A 62 -0.37 -9.33 -3.20
N LEU A 63 -0.71 -8.17 -3.77
CA LEU A 63 -1.71 -8.09 -4.83
C LEU A 63 -1.28 -8.89 -6.06
N ALA A 64 -0.01 -8.78 -6.47
CA ALA A 64 0.53 -9.56 -7.58
C ALA A 64 0.48 -11.08 -7.31
N ASP A 65 0.86 -11.50 -6.09
CA ASP A 65 0.82 -12.90 -5.65
C ASP A 65 -0.59 -13.48 -5.62
N ASN A 66 -1.59 -12.65 -5.31
CA ASN A 66 -3.02 -13.03 -5.32
C ASN A 66 -3.67 -12.91 -6.73
N GLY A 67 -2.87 -12.80 -7.79
CA GLY A 67 -3.36 -12.77 -9.19
C GLY A 67 -3.73 -11.37 -9.70
N GLY A 68 -3.32 -10.30 -9.01
CA GLY A 68 -3.46 -8.92 -9.46
C GLY A 68 -2.52 -8.60 -10.61
N ASN A 69 -3.02 -7.87 -11.61
CA ASN A 69 -2.19 -7.42 -12.73
C ASN A 69 -1.43 -6.14 -12.34
N ILE A 70 -0.26 -6.31 -11.73
CA ILE A 70 0.61 -5.21 -11.29
C ILE A 70 1.74 -5.01 -12.32
N PRO A 71 1.99 -3.77 -12.77
CA PRO A 71 3.14 -3.48 -13.63
C PRO A 71 4.45 -3.88 -12.94
N ALA A 72 5.31 -4.61 -13.66
CA ALA A 72 6.60 -5.06 -13.13
C ALA A 72 7.49 -3.91 -12.63
N ASP A 73 7.40 -2.74 -13.28
CA ASP A 73 8.11 -1.50 -12.91
C ASP A 73 7.79 -1.00 -11.48
N LEU A 74 6.63 -1.40 -10.93
CA LEU A 74 6.23 -1.04 -9.56
C LEU A 74 6.65 -2.07 -8.50
N LEU A 75 7.16 -3.23 -8.93
CA LEU A 75 7.63 -4.30 -8.06
C LEU A 75 9.14 -4.27 -7.83
N ASP A 76 9.85 -3.35 -8.50
CA ASP A 76 11.31 -3.13 -8.43
C ASP A 76 11.71 -2.22 -7.25
#